data_AF-A0A2H6GQS9-F1
#
_entry.id   AF-A0A2H6GQS9-F1
#
_cell.length_a   1.000
_cell.length_b   1.000
_cell.length_c   1.000
_cell.angle_alpha   90.00
_cell.angle_beta   90.00
_cell.angle_gamma   90.00
#
_symmetry.space_group_name_H-M   'P 1'
#
loop_
_entity.id
_entity.type
_entity.pdbx_description
1 polymer ?
#
loop_
_entity_poly.entity_id
_entity_poly.type
_entity_poly.pdbx_seq_one_letter_code
_entity_poly.pdbx_strand_id
1 'polypeptide(L)'
;MDATWKRKRLILIVATALVVFFYAPFFAYADDDDDAEIQEEIDDAKSDGDKKVYIKRGVYNENVNVKGGMQLIGKDRNGVVISGKVTLGNGSKLSKITISKGSIEIKNGASVIISNVVIKNAHRNAIETIGIGKLILRDSKIYNSGGKGMYIQYGKDVEITGNEIYSNSEEGIDIRSNVDGVISGNDIHDNGEGGIEVILGGSELSISGNTIKSNKASGIAAQYYEIASGLGAVKIKNNKITKNGGYGLTCGLPSGAKQFVATYWRNSIELQENTFSENHGGNINGECYISETRIVENNASTQERVAQNSNDGSDDTQESEEEKQREEQEIKNSIDEIGAEFAASHDRIEEVINKIENEDSLKVFFFGHDQSYINALKNEKDNISGSVDKLKKLLEQTEDENNKSLVDDLIKKMEQITSAQDRVVNEQEGKFNLRSWLNIFFETNIVFG
;
A
#
# COMPACT_ATOMS: atom_id res chain seq x y z
N MET A 1 61.78 14.45 -56.58
CA MET A 1 61.33 14.78 -55.21
C MET A 1 59.91 15.29 -55.33
N ASP A 2 58.96 14.45 -54.94
CA ASP A 2 57.64 14.36 -55.54
C ASP A 2 56.58 15.07 -54.68
N ALA A 3 55.81 15.96 -55.31
CA ALA A 3 54.79 16.82 -54.70
C ALA A 3 53.52 16.07 -54.26
N THR A 4 53.49 14.75 -54.46
CA THR A 4 52.41 13.85 -54.06
C THR A 4 52.43 13.48 -52.56
N TRP A 5 53.55 13.69 -51.86
CA TRP A 5 53.70 13.30 -50.44
C TRP A 5 53.14 14.31 -49.43
N LYS A 6 52.97 15.59 -49.82
CA LYS A 6 52.43 16.64 -48.92
C LYS A 6 50.90 16.76 -48.92
N ARG A 7 50.18 16.24 -49.93
CA ARG A 7 48.71 16.31 -50.00
C ARG A 7 47.98 15.22 -49.21
N LYS A 8 48.59 14.05 -48.98
CA LYS A 8 47.96 12.95 -48.22
C LYS A 8 48.03 13.10 -46.69
N ARG A 9 48.96 13.92 -46.17
CA ARG A 9 49.04 14.21 -44.72
C ARG A 9 48.09 15.31 -44.25
N LEU A 10 47.69 16.22 -45.15
CA LEU A 10 46.72 17.26 -44.81
C LEU A 10 45.28 16.71 -44.76
N ILE A 11 44.94 15.73 -45.60
CA ILE A 11 43.62 15.08 -45.58
C ILE A 11 43.48 14.12 -44.38
N LEU A 12 44.56 13.51 -43.90
CA LEU A 12 44.52 12.65 -42.70
C LEU A 12 44.49 13.46 -41.40
N ILE A 13 45.17 14.61 -41.33
CA ILE A 13 45.14 15.48 -40.13
C ILE A 13 43.80 16.24 -40.03
N VAL A 14 43.18 16.60 -41.16
CA VAL A 14 41.82 17.20 -41.15
C VAL A 14 40.73 16.15 -40.92
N ALA A 15 40.90 14.90 -41.36
CA ALA A 15 39.97 13.81 -41.03
C ALA A 15 40.05 13.36 -39.55
N THR A 16 41.21 13.49 -38.90
CA THR A 16 41.33 13.17 -37.46
C THR A 16 40.87 14.32 -36.56
N ALA A 17 40.95 15.57 -37.02
CA ALA A 17 40.41 16.74 -36.32
C ALA A 17 38.87 16.86 -36.41
N LEU A 18 38.24 16.30 -37.45
CA LEU A 18 36.78 16.27 -37.60
C LEU A 18 36.09 15.12 -36.86
N VAL A 19 36.81 14.03 -36.53
CA VAL A 19 36.24 12.90 -35.78
C VAL A 19 36.29 13.14 -34.26
N VAL A 20 37.20 13.97 -33.75
CA VAL A 20 37.25 14.34 -32.32
C VAL A 20 36.19 15.37 -31.93
N PHE A 21 35.60 16.11 -32.90
CA PHE A 21 34.51 17.07 -32.63
C PHE A 21 33.09 16.47 -32.67
N PHE A 22 32.92 15.22 -33.12
CA PHE A 22 31.60 14.57 -33.17
C PHE A 22 31.38 13.48 -32.10
N TYR A 23 32.35 13.24 -31.22
CA TYR A 23 32.26 12.22 -30.16
C TYR A 23 32.81 12.67 -28.79
N ALA A 24 32.90 13.98 -28.56
CA ALA A 24 33.04 14.50 -27.20
C ALA A 24 31.62 14.76 -26.67
N PRO A 25 31.14 14.07 -25.61
CA PRO A 25 29.93 14.52 -24.92
C PRO A 25 30.14 15.98 -24.51
N PHE A 26 29.23 16.86 -24.94
CA PHE A 26 29.29 18.29 -24.70
C PHE A 26 28.91 18.49 -23.23
N PHE A 27 29.89 18.42 -22.34
CA PHE A 27 29.66 18.70 -20.94
C PHE A 27 29.35 20.20 -20.76
N ALA A 28 28.07 20.55 -20.65
CA ALA A 28 27.67 21.85 -20.11
C ALA A 28 28.09 21.90 -18.63
N TYR A 29 28.83 22.94 -18.26
CA TYR A 29 29.31 23.22 -16.92
C TYR A 29 28.81 24.62 -16.56
N ALA A 30 28.04 24.73 -15.48
CA ALA A 30 27.68 26.01 -14.85
C ALA A 30 28.90 26.92 -14.74
N ASP A 31 28.85 28.18 -15.18
CA ASP A 31 29.95 29.13 -14.95
C ASP A 31 29.96 29.61 -13.48
N ASP A 32 31.11 30.04 -12.96
CA ASP A 32 31.28 30.48 -11.55
C ASP A 32 30.76 31.91 -11.28
N ASP A 33 29.73 32.37 -11.99
CA ASP A 33 29.14 33.71 -11.80
C ASP A 33 28.04 33.68 -10.73
N ASP A 34 27.96 34.76 -9.95
CA ASP A 34 26.94 35.00 -8.90
C ASP A 34 25.49 35.06 -9.46
N ASP A 35 25.33 34.92 -10.79
CA ASP A 35 24.08 34.89 -11.55
C ASP A 35 23.83 33.55 -12.29
N ALA A 36 24.58 32.48 -12.01
CA ALA A 36 24.43 31.21 -12.74
C ALA A 36 23.03 30.58 -12.53
N GLU A 37 22.27 30.45 -13.62
CA GLU A 37 20.94 29.80 -13.63
C GLU A 37 21.07 28.35 -14.15
N ILE A 38 20.69 27.38 -13.33
CA ILE A 38 20.59 25.97 -13.72
C ILE A 38 19.64 25.82 -14.91
N GLN A 39 18.57 26.62 -14.95
CA GLN A 39 17.59 26.55 -16.02
C GLN A 39 18.19 26.93 -17.38
N GLU A 40 19.08 27.92 -17.44
CA GLU A 40 19.78 28.31 -18.66
C GLU A 40 20.66 27.16 -19.18
N GLU A 41 21.42 26.49 -18.31
CA GLU A 41 22.22 25.31 -18.69
C GLU A 41 21.37 24.16 -19.23
N ILE A 42 20.18 23.95 -18.66
CA ILE A 42 19.23 22.94 -19.14
C ILE A 42 18.65 23.33 -20.50
N ASP A 43 18.50 24.62 -20.77
CA ASP A 43 17.99 25.12 -22.04
C ASP A 43 19.03 25.10 -23.15
N ASP A 44 20.31 25.31 -22.80
CA ASP A 44 21.47 25.23 -23.71
C ASP A 44 21.93 23.79 -24.01
N ALA A 45 21.59 22.83 -23.15
CA ALA A 45 21.87 21.41 -23.39
C ALA A 45 21.17 20.93 -24.67
N LYS A 46 21.94 20.85 -25.77
CA LYS A 46 21.42 20.56 -27.11
C LYS A 46 20.65 19.24 -27.14
N SER A 47 19.46 19.31 -27.73
CA SER A 47 18.38 18.32 -27.78
C SER A 47 18.69 16.96 -28.43
N ASP A 48 19.96 16.62 -28.71
CA ASP A 48 20.35 15.33 -29.31
C ASP A 48 21.60 14.68 -28.70
N GLY A 49 22.33 15.35 -27.79
CA GLY A 49 23.62 14.86 -27.28
C GLY A 49 23.68 14.70 -25.77
N ASP A 50 23.50 15.78 -25.04
CA ASP A 50 23.88 15.82 -23.63
C ASP A 50 22.70 15.61 -22.71
N LYS A 51 22.42 14.33 -22.48
CA LYS A 51 21.48 13.83 -21.48
C LYS A 51 21.99 14.04 -20.05
N LYS A 52 23.08 14.79 -19.81
CA LYS A 52 23.70 14.99 -18.50
C LYS A 52 24.15 16.43 -18.32
N VAL A 53 23.63 17.10 -17.29
CA VAL A 53 24.00 18.46 -16.89
C VAL A 53 24.65 18.38 -15.50
N TYR A 54 25.86 18.92 -15.37
CA TYR A 54 26.64 18.88 -14.13
C TYR A 54 26.64 20.26 -13.47
N ILE A 55 26.06 20.34 -12.28
CA ILE A 55 25.91 21.61 -11.56
C ILE A 55 27.08 21.80 -10.61
N LYS A 56 27.73 22.98 -10.71
CA LYS A 56 28.80 23.40 -9.80
C LYS A 56 28.24 23.65 -8.39
N ARG A 57 29.15 23.86 -7.44
CA ARG A 57 28.74 24.22 -6.08
C ARG A 57 28.13 25.61 -6.10
N GLY A 58 26.99 25.78 -5.45
CA GLY A 58 26.25 27.03 -5.45
C GLY A 58 24.92 26.92 -4.74
N VAL A 59 24.33 28.09 -4.46
CA VAL A 59 22.96 28.23 -3.98
C VAL A 59 22.16 28.92 -5.08
N TYR A 60 21.23 28.18 -5.65
CA TYR A 60 20.45 28.54 -6.83
C TYR A 60 19.03 28.88 -6.39
N ASN A 61 18.66 30.16 -6.48
CA ASN A 61 17.36 30.66 -6.02
C ASN A 61 16.33 30.71 -7.15
N GLU A 62 16.11 29.57 -7.78
CA GLU A 62 15.28 29.45 -9.00
C GLU A 62 14.40 28.21 -8.96
N ASN A 63 13.43 28.15 -9.87
CA ASN A 63 12.72 26.90 -10.17
C ASN A 63 13.40 26.21 -11.35
N VAL A 64 13.53 24.88 -11.30
CA VAL A 64 14.25 24.10 -12.30
C VAL A 64 13.32 23.09 -12.95
N ASN A 65 13.22 23.09 -14.27
CA ASN A 65 12.43 22.13 -15.04
C ASN A 65 13.35 21.18 -15.82
N VAL A 66 13.60 20.00 -15.25
CA VAL A 66 14.43 18.96 -15.88
C VAL A 66 13.61 18.28 -16.98
N LYS A 67 14.01 18.50 -18.25
CA LYS A 67 13.32 17.92 -19.41
C LYS A 67 13.46 16.39 -19.44
N GLY A 68 12.58 15.75 -20.21
CA GLY A 68 12.56 14.30 -20.32
C GLY A 68 13.89 13.73 -20.82
N GLY A 69 14.30 12.60 -20.26
CA GLY A 69 15.56 11.91 -20.60
C GLY A 69 16.84 12.55 -20.08
N MET A 70 16.78 13.73 -19.47
CA MET A 70 17.95 14.45 -18.94
C MET A 70 18.35 13.96 -17.54
N GLN A 71 19.63 14.06 -17.20
CA GLN A 71 20.17 13.76 -15.89
C GLN A 71 20.79 15.04 -15.32
N LEU A 72 20.24 15.54 -14.22
CA LEU A 72 20.79 16.66 -13.49
C LEU A 72 21.62 16.14 -12.31
N ILE A 73 22.91 16.48 -12.29
CA ILE A 73 23.89 15.90 -11.36
C ILE A 73 24.63 17.03 -10.65
N GLY A 74 24.40 17.21 -9.36
CA GLY A 74 25.19 18.15 -8.57
C GLY A 74 26.61 17.64 -8.32
N LYS A 75 27.55 18.58 -8.10
CA LYS A 75 28.94 18.27 -7.75
C LYS A 75 29.02 17.32 -6.55
N ASP A 76 28.27 17.64 -5.51
CA ASP A 76 28.03 16.81 -4.33
C ASP A 76 26.74 17.27 -3.63
N ARG A 77 26.12 16.39 -2.85
CA ARG A 77 24.79 16.61 -2.28
C ARG A 77 24.69 17.81 -1.34
N ASN A 78 25.79 18.26 -0.75
CA ASN A 78 25.82 19.39 0.19
C ASN A 78 26.28 20.69 -0.47
N GLY A 79 26.98 20.59 -1.60
CA GLY A 79 27.56 21.71 -2.32
C GLY A 79 26.62 22.38 -3.31
N VAL A 80 25.55 21.71 -3.74
CA VAL A 80 24.54 22.25 -4.67
C VAL A 80 23.20 22.36 -3.97
N VAL A 81 22.69 23.59 -3.81
CA VAL A 81 21.42 23.86 -3.15
C VAL A 81 20.48 24.58 -4.11
N ILE A 82 19.31 24.00 -4.39
CA ILE A 82 18.22 24.66 -5.15
C ILE A 82 17.15 25.09 -4.15
N SER A 83 16.74 26.36 -4.18
CA SER A 83 15.73 26.86 -3.24
C SER A 83 14.29 26.80 -3.76
N GLY A 84 14.10 26.73 -5.07
CA GLY A 84 12.78 26.64 -5.71
C GLY A 84 12.35 25.21 -6.03
N LYS A 85 11.22 25.12 -6.74
CA LYS A 85 10.62 23.85 -7.16
C LYS A 85 11.45 23.22 -8.27
N VAL A 86 11.68 21.91 -8.18
CA VAL A 86 12.27 21.10 -9.25
C VAL A 86 11.18 20.24 -9.88
N THR A 87 10.92 20.42 -11.17
CA THR A 87 9.95 19.61 -11.90
C THR A 87 10.68 18.61 -12.80
N LEU A 88 10.31 17.33 -12.70
CA LEU A 88 10.96 16.23 -13.40
C LEU A 88 10.07 15.67 -14.54
N GLY A 89 10.60 15.67 -15.76
CA GLY A 89 9.98 15.06 -16.94
C GLY A 89 10.26 13.57 -17.08
N ASN A 90 9.57 12.92 -18.05
CA ASN A 90 9.71 11.47 -18.27
C ASN A 90 11.14 11.04 -18.62
N GLY A 91 11.65 10.00 -17.96
CA GLY A 91 13.01 9.48 -18.15
C GLY A 91 14.10 10.33 -17.51
N SER A 92 13.75 11.39 -16.79
CA SER A 92 14.74 12.26 -16.16
C SER A 92 15.36 11.63 -14.90
N LYS A 93 16.57 12.07 -14.55
CA LYS A 93 17.26 11.66 -13.33
C LYS A 93 17.77 12.86 -12.57
N LEU A 94 17.74 12.78 -11.24
CA LEU A 94 18.25 13.81 -10.35
C LEU A 94 19.18 13.16 -9.33
N SER A 95 20.38 13.70 -9.14
CA SER A 95 21.28 13.18 -8.10
C SER A 95 22.23 14.20 -7.52
N LYS A 96 22.66 13.97 -6.27
CA LYS A 96 23.69 14.76 -5.58
C LYS A 96 23.36 16.25 -5.45
N ILE A 97 22.10 16.56 -5.16
CA ILE A 97 21.60 17.93 -5.01
C ILE A 97 20.83 18.03 -3.69
N THR A 98 20.89 19.19 -3.03
CA THR A 98 19.96 19.57 -1.96
C THR A 98 18.87 20.48 -2.54
N ILE A 99 17.62 20.20 -2.20
CA ILE A 99 16.48 21.10 -2.40
C ILE A 99 16.06 21.61 -1.03
N SER A 100 16.11 22.93 -0.84
CA SER A 100 15.83 23.55 0.46
C SER A 100 14.69 24.55 0.31
N LYS A 101 13.61 24.44 1.08
CA LYS A 101 12.37 25.23 0.96
C LYS A 101 11.51 24.90 -0.28
N GLY A 102 12.15 24.55 -1.38
CA GLY A 102 11.52 24.01 -2.58
C GLY A 102 11.01 22.57 -2.41
N SER A 103 10.44 22.03 -3.48
CA SER A 103 9.91 20.67 -3.57
C SER A 103 10.25 20.02 -4.91
N ILE A 104 10.02 18.71 -5.03
CA ILE A 104 10.08 17.98 -6.28
C ILE A 104 8.65 17.68 -6.77
N GLU A 105 8.36 17.99 -8.02
CA GLU A 105 7.12 17.62 -8.70
C GLU A 105 7.44 16.68 -9.87
N ILE A 106 6.80 15.52 -9.91
CA ILE A 106 6.98 14.52 -10.98
C ILE A 106 5.76 14.57 -11.89
N LYS A 107 6.00 14.91 -13.17
CA LYS A 107 4.91 15.09 -14.15
C LYS A 107 4.11 13.81 -14.38
N ASN A 108 2.87 13.99 -14.86
CA ASN A 108 2.03 12.88 -15.31
C ASN A 108 2.72 12.04 -16.39
N GLY A 109 2.66 10.71 -16.25
CA GLY A 109 3.28 9.75 -17.16
C GLY A 109 4.81 9.65 -17.04
N ALA A 110 5.45 10.37 -16.13
CA ALA A 110 6.90 10.38 -16.01
C ALA A 110 7.43 9.17 -15.22
N SER A 111 8.47 8.54 -15.77
CA SER A 111 9.33 7.58 -15.07
C SER A 111 10.65 8.25 -14.69
N VAL A 112 10.94 8.40 -13.40
CA VAL A 112 12.09 9.20 -12.93
C VAL A 112 12.97 8.42 -11.95
N ILE A 113 14.24 8.81 -11.84
CA ILE A 113 15.19 8.29 -10.85
C ILE A 113 15.76 9.44 -10.04
N ILE A 114 15.56 9.42 -8.73
CA ILE A 114 16.11 10.37 -7.77
C ILE A 114 17.06 9.60 -6.84
N SER A 115 18.32 10.02 -6.72
CA SER A 115 19.26 9.34 -5.84
C SER A 115 20.26 10.26 -5.15
N ASN A 116 20.55 9.97 -3.88
CA ASN A 116 21.49 10.76 -3.09
C ASN A 116 21.15 12.27 -3.09
N VAL A 117 19.87 12.57 -2.87
CA VAL A 117 19.32 13.92 -2.79
C VAL A 117 18.93 14.22 -1.34
N VAL A 118 18.97 15.49 -0.97
CA VAL A 118 18.37 15.97 0.28
C VAL A 118 17.23 16.91 -0.07
N ILE A 119 16.01 16.65 0.39
CA ILE A 119 14.91 17.62 0.36
C ILE A 119 14.62 18.04 1.80
N LYS A 120 14.66 19.34 2.08
CA LYS A 120 14.46 19.86 3.43
C LYS A 120 13.66 21.14 3.48
N ASN A 121 12.93 21.33 4.58
CA ASN A 121 12.20 22.56 4.88
C ASN A 121 11.16 22.94 3.79
N ALA A 122 10.68 21.97 3.00
CA ALA A 122 9.71 22.21 1.93
C ALA A 122 8.47 22.89 2.52
N HIS A 123 7.90 23.89 1.84
CA HIS A 123 6.75 24.62 2.37
C HIS A 123 5.46 23.77 2.47
N ARG A 124 5.35 22.72 1.65
CA ARG A 124 4.25 21.75 1.61
C ARG A 124 4.86 20.34 1.55
N ASN A 125 4.40 19.52 0.61
CA ASN A 125 4.97 18.22 0.33
C ASN A 125 6.38 18.34 -0.25
N ALA A 126 7.33 17.51 0.20
CA ALA A 126 8.70 17.52 -0.33
C ALA A 126 8.79 16.88 -1.71
N ILE A 127 8.12 15.74 -1.93
CA ILE A 127 7.97 15.11 -3.25
C ILE A 127 6.49 14.91 -3.54
N GLU A 128 6.03 15.31 -4.71
CA GLU A 128 4.68 15.05 -5.19
C GLU A 128 4.70 14.44 -6.60
N THR A 129 4.00 13.33 -6.78
CA THR A 129 3.82 12.71 -8.09
C THR A 129 2.46 13.04 -8.66
N ILE A 130 2.36 13.23 -9.98
CA ILE A 130 1.09 13.41 -10.66
C ILE A 130 0.81 12.19 -11.55
N GLY A 131 -0.40 11.64 -11.49
CA GLY A 131 -0.92 10.56 -12.35
C GLY A 131 -0.04 9.30 -12.43
N ILE A 132 -0.14 8.54 -13.52
CA ILE A 132 0.58 7.26 -13.70
C ILE A 132 2.07 7.46 -14.03
N GLY A 133 2.90 6.43 -13.88
CA GLY A 133 4.35 6.49 -14.17
C GLY A 133 5.19 5.77 -13.11
N LYS A 134 6.51 5.96 -13.12
CA LYS A 134 7.43 5.29 -12.18
C LYS A 134 8.26 6.27 -11.35
N LEU A 135 8.39 6.05 -10.06
CA LEU A 135 9.34 6.76 -9.20
C LEU A 135 10.33 5.78 -8.59
N ILE A 136 11.61 5.95 -8.90
CA ILE A 136 12.70 5.31 -8.17
C ILE A 136 13.37 6.36 -7.28
N LEU A 137 13.32 6.19 -5.96
CA LEU A 137 13.96 7.07 -4.97
C LEU A 137 14.93 6.24 -4.10
N ARG A 138 16.22 6.59 -4.13
CA ARG A 138 17.23 5.87 -3.34
C ARG A 138 18.19 6.77 -2.57
N ASP A 139 18.69 6.29 -1.44
CA ASP A 139 19.81 6.88 -0.67
C ASP A 139 19.62 8.37 -0.33
N SER A 140 18.38 8.81 -0.15
CA SER A 140 18.02 10.23 -0.03
C SER A 140 17.49 10.57 1.36
N LYS A 141 17.50 11.87 1.70
CA LYS A 141 16.95 12.38 2.96
C LYS A 141 15.81 13.35 2.69
N ILE A 142 14.67 13.16 3.36
CA ILE A 142 13.48 14.01 3.23
C ILE A 142 13.02 14.41 4.62
N TYR A 143 13.10 15.71 4.94
CA TYR A 143 12.75 16.14 6.30
C TYR A 143 12.28 17.58 6.46
N ASN A 144 11.60 17.85 7.58
CA ASN A 144 11.08 19.18 7.93
C ASN A 144 10.14 19.77 6.86
N SER A 145 9.42 18.95 6.12
CA SER A 145 8.40 19.43 5.18
C SER A 145 7.19 19.96 5.95
N GLY A 146 6.58 21.04 5.46
CA GLY A 146 5.35 21.63 5.99
C GLY A 146 4.06 20.89 5.59
N GLY A 147 4.20 19.77 4.88
CA GLY A 147 3.17 18.77 4.62
C GLY A 147 3.77 17.36 4.71
N LYS A 148 3.41 16.49 3.75
CA LYS A 148 3.97 15.14 3.62
C LYS A 148 5.45 15.13 3.23
N GLY A 149 6.20 14.12 3.66
CA GLY A 149 7.51 13.85 3.08
C GLY A 149 7.38 13.49 1.59
N MET A 150 6.48 12.56 1.28
CA MET A 150 6.19 12.12 -0.07
C MET A 150 4.67 11.97 -0.26
N TYR A 151 4.15 12.53 -1.35
CA TYR A 151 2.76 12.33 -1.77
C TYR A 151 2.73 11.58 -3.11
N ILE A 152 2.41 10.29 -3.04
CA ILE A 152 2.34 9.36 -4.17
C ILE A 152 0.88 9.23 -4.61
N GLN A 153 0.58 9.79 -5.77
CA GLN A 153 -0.76 9.76 -6.34
C GLN A 153 -1.03 8.44 -7.07
N TYR A 154 -2.30 8.26 -7.43
CA TYR A 154 -2.86 7.05 -8.03
C TYR A 154 -2.04 6.47 -9.19
N GLY A 155 -1.94 5.14 -9.27
CA GLY A 155 -1.49 4.46 -10.50
C GLY A 155 0.02 4.46 -10.73
N LYS A 156 0.83 4.70 -9.69
CA LYS A 156 2.30 4.76 -9.79
C LYS A 156 2.94 3.40 -9.54
N ASP A 157 4.06 3.16 -10.22
CA ASP A 157 5.05 2.13 -9.85
C ASP A 157 6.15 2.80 -9.03
N VAL A 158 6.43 2.31 -7.82
CA VAL A 158 7.42 2.91 -6.91
C VAL A 158 8.54 1.95 -6.52
N GLU A 159 9.74 2.48 -6.39
CA GLU A 159 10.87 1.84 -5.74
C GLU A 159 11.53 2.85 -4.79
N ILE A 160 11.18 2.78 -3.51
CA ILE A 160 11.63 3.71 -2.47
C ILE A 160 12.56 2.95 -1.53
N THR A 161 13.88 3.12 -1.66
CA THR A 161 14.85 2.29 -0.94
C THR A 161 15.99 3.04 -0.27
N GLY A 162 16.35 2.64 0.95
CA GLY A 162 17.52 3.19 1.66
C GLY A 162 17.42 4.68 2.00
N ASN A 163 16.22 5.23 2.16
CA ASN A 163 15.99 6.65 2.44
C ASN A 163 15.78 6.91 3.93
N GLU A 164 16.01 8.16 4.34
CA GLU A 164 15.69 8.69 5.68
C GLU A 164 14.57 9.74 5.54
N ILE A 165 13.39 9.47 6.10
CA ILE A 165 12.19 10.31 5.93
C ILE A 165 11.63 10.68 7.30
N TYR A 166 11.82 11.92 7.72
CA TYR A 166 11.55 12.28 9.11
C TYR A 166 11.17 13.73 9.38
N SER A 167 10.53 13.98 10.53
CA SER A 167 10.17 15.33 10.98
C SER A 167 9.34 16.13 9.96
N ASN A 168 8.61 15.46 9.07
CA ASN A 168 7.62 16.11 8.22
C ASN A 168 6.36 16.40 9.06
N SER A 169 5.62 17.46 8.76
CA SER A 169 4.51 17.89 9.60
C SER A 169 3.28 16.98 9.50
N GLU A 170 3.14 16.25 8.38
CA GLU A 170 2.10 15.25 8.14
C GLU A 170 2.75 13.85 8.09
N GLU A 171 2.38 13.00 7.14
CA GLU A 171 2.92 11.64 6.98
C GLU A 171 4.34 11.65 6.37
N GLY A 172 5.11 10.60 6.66
CA GLY A 172 6.37 10.36 5.95
C GLY A 172 6.12 10.08 4.46
N ILE A 173 5.25 9.11 4.17
CA ILE A 173 4.83 8.73 2.81
C ILE A 173 3.31 8.53 2.81
N ASP A 174 2.56 9.35 2.04
CA ASP A 174 1.13 9.13 1.71
C ASP A 174 1.04 8.51 0.31
N ILE A 175 0.38 7.37 0.22
CA ILE A 175 0.21 6.57 -0.99
C ILE A 175 -1.28 6.43 -1.31
N ARG A 176 -1.66 6.85 -2.52
CA ARG A 176 -3.02 6.67 -3.04
C ARG A 176 -3.18 5.29 -3.69
N SER A 177 -4.41 4.98 -4.10
CA SER A 177 -4.78 3.67 -4.61
C SER A 177 -4.13 3.29 -5.94
N ASN A 178 -4.11 1.99 -6.24
CA ASN A 178 -3.51 1.37 -7.42
C ASN A 178 -2.03 1.74 -7.59
N VAL A 179 -1.27 1.78 -6.50
CA VAL A 179 0.17 1.99 -6.53
C VAL A 179 0.87 0.66 -6.32
N ASP A 180 1.82 0.34 -7.20
CA ASP A 180 2.54 -0.93 -7.16
C ASP A 180 4.02 -0.70 -6.84
N GLY A 181 4.71 -1.73 -6.34
CA GLY A 181 6.17 -1.73 -6.23
C GLY A 181 6.71 -1.99 -4.83
N VAL A 182 7.83 -1.36 -4.49
CA VAL A 182 8.64 -1.71 -3.31
C VAL A 182 9.01 -0.49 -2.48
N ILE A 183 8.85 -0.61 -1.16
CA ILE A 183 9.32 0.34 -0.16
C ILE A 183 10.18 -0.44 0.82
N SER A 184 11.51 -0.31 0.73
CA SER A 184 12.39 -1.16 1.53
C SER A 184 13.66 -0.53 2.09
N GLY A 185 14.05 -0.97 3.29
CA GLY A 185 15.29 -0.53 3.93
C GLY A 185 15.31 0.97 4.28
N ASN A 186 14.16 1.61 4.45
CA ASN A 186 14.07 3.04 4.81
C ASN A 186 14.02 3.22 6.34
N ASP A 187 14.51 4.35 6.85
CA ASP A 187 14.28 4.83 8.22
C ASP A 187 13.23 5.96 8.16
N ILE A 188 12.04 5.72 8.70
CA ILE A 188 10.88 6.61 8.63
C ILE A 188 10.43 6.96 10.03
N HIS A 189 10.66 8.19 10.48
CA HIS A 189 10.49 8.51 11.90
C HIS A 189 10.13 9.95 12.23
N ASP A 190 9.61 10.18 13.43
CA ASP A 190 9.31 11.52 13.96
C ASP A 190 8.41 12.37 13.06
N ASN A 191 7.60 11.76 12.18
CA ASN A 191 6.64 12.48 11.35
C ASN A 191 5.40 12.87 12.18
N GLY A 192 4.75 13.97 11.77
CA GLY A 192 3.65 14.59 12.50
C GLY A 192 2.34 13.80 12.45
N GLU A 193 2.21 12.85 11.52
CA GLU A 193 1.11 11.90 11.43
C GLU A 193 1.64 10.46 11.32
N GLY A 194 1.25 9.70 10.29
CA GLY A 194 1.69 8.33 10.06
C GLY A 194 3.10 8.23 9.48
N GLY A 195 3.79 7.11 9.70
CA GLY A 195 5.04 6.83 8.98
C GLY A 195 4.80 6.58 7.49
N ILE A 196 3.99 5.55 7.20
CA ILE A 196 3.48 5.24 5.87
C ILE A 196 1.96 5.18 5.93
N GLU A 197 1.28 5.90 5.06
CA GLU A 197 -0.15 5.81 4.86
C GLU A 197 -0.44 5.30 3.44
N VAL A 198 -1.35 4.33 3.31
CA VAL A 198 -1.70 3.73 2.02
C VAL A 198 -3.21 3.53 1.89
N ILE A 199 -3.81 4.05 0.82
CA ILE A 199 -5.12 3.62 0.36
C ILE A 199 -4.92 2.35 -0.46
N LEU A 200 -5.35 1.19 0.04
CA LEU A 200 -5.02 -0.09 -0.59
C LEU A 200 -5.54 -0.16 -2.02
N GLY A 201 -6.85 -0.03 -2.24
CA GLY A 201 -7.53 0.04 -3.55
C GLY A 201 -6.74 -0.49 -4.75
N GLY A 202 -6.58 -1.80 -4.88
CA GLY A 202 -5.89 -2.44 -6.01
C GLY A 202 -4.35 -2.40 -6.00
N SER A 203 -3.72 -1.74 -5.03
CA SER A 203 -2.27 -1.59 -4.91
C SER A 203 -1.55 -2.91 -4.63
N GLU A 204 -0.46 -3.19 -5.34
CA GLU A 204 0.43 -4.32 -5.09
C GLU A 204 1.80 -3.85 -4.55
N LEU A 205 1.93 -3.73 -3.23
CA LEU A 205 3.13 -3.18 -2.58
C LEU A 205 3.89 -4.20 -1.73
N SER A 206 5.21 -4.15 -1.79
CA SER A 206 6.08 -4.79 -0.80
C SER A 206 6.74 -3.74 0.09
N ILE A 207 6.28 -3.66 1.34
CA ILE A 207 6.85 -2.81 2.39
C ILE A 207 7.75 -3.69 3.25
N SER A 208 9.07 -3.61 3.08
CA SER A 208 9.96 -4.56 3.75
C SER A 208 11.28 -4.04 4.29
N GLY A 209 11.74 -4.57 5.43
CA GLY A 209 13.04 -4.19 5.98
C GLY A 209 13.13 -2.74 6.47
N ASN A 210 12.01 -2.03 6.64
CA ASN A 210 12.01 -0.63 7.06
C ASN A 210 12.07 -0.53 8.59
N THR A 211 12.68 0.56 9.09
CA THR A 211 12.55 1.00 10.47
C THR A 211 11.53 2.13 10.50
N ILE A 212 10.41 1.95 11.21
CA ILE A 212 9.30 2.91 11.28
C ILE A 212 9.03 3.23 12.75
N LYS A 213 9.41 4.42 13.21
CA LYS A 213 9.40 4.72 14.65
C LYS A 213 9.01 6.14 15.01
N SER A 214 8.43 6.32 16.20
CA SER A 214 8.23 7.66 16.78
C SER A 214 7.39 8.62 15.92
N ASN A 215 6.60 8.11 14.97
CA ASN A 215 5.61 8.92 14.27
C ASN A 215 4.45 9.23 15.23
N LYS A 216 3.86 10.42 15.15
CA LYS A 216 2.85 10.86 16.13
C LYS A 216 1.55 10.08 16.05
N ALA A 217 1.21 9.53 14.88
CA ALA A 217 0.07 8.64 14.69
C ALA A 217 0.55 7.19 14.51
N SER A 218 0.08 6.48 13.47
CA SER A 218 0.42 5.07 13.25
C SER A 218 1.80 4.88 12.63
N GLY A 219 2.41 3.70 12.83
CA GLY A 219 3.58 3.32 12.04
C GLY A 219 3.21 3.18 10.56
N ILE A 220 2.30 2.26 10.26
CA ILE A 220 1.67 2.08 8.96
C ILE A 220 0.15 2.24 9.13
N ALA A 221 -0.49 3.03 8.26
CA ALA A 221 -1.94 3.17 8.19
C ALA A 221 -2.46 2.68 6.83
N ALA A 222 -3.35 1.70 6.84
CA ALA A 222 -4.06 1.19 5.68
C ALA A 222 -5.49 1.75 5.65
N GLN A 223 -5.87 2.34 4.51
CA GLN A 223 -7.15 2.99 4.30
C GLN A 223 -7.90 2.39 3.12
N TYR A 224 -9.23 2.45 3.22
CA TYR A 224 -10.16 1.96 2.21
C TYR A 224 -11.08 3.10 1.82
N TYR A 225 -11.32 3.27 0.53
CA TYR A 225 -12.34 4.18 0.02
C TYR A 225 -13.15 3.44 -1.04
N GLU A 226 -14.47 3.56 -1.00
CA GLU A 226 -15.41 2.85 -1.89
C GLU A 226 -15.09 3.05 -3.38
N ILE A 227 -14.71 4.28 -3.75
CA ILE A 227 -14.31 4.63 -5.12
C ILE A 227 -13.00 3.98 -5.59
N ALA A 228 -12.22 3.40 -4.68
CA ALA A 228 -10.97 2.71 -4.94
C ALA A 228 -11.20 1.18 -4.84
N SER A 229 -12.13 0.67 -5.65
CA SER A 229 -12.56 -0.73 -5.64
C SER A 229 -11.45 -1.66 -6.14
N GLY A 230 -10.87 -2.43 -5.23
CA GLY A 230 -9.88 -3.47 -5.52
C GLY A 230 -9.21 -3.93 -4.23
N LEU A 231 -9.10 -5.24 -4.02
CA LEU A 231 -8.47 -5.78 -2.81
C LEU A 231 -7.05 -5.21 -2.67
N GLY A 232 -6.23 -5.23 -3.72
CA GLY A 232 -4.80 -4.98 -3.61
C GLY A 232 -4.09 -6.14 -2.91
N ALA A 233 -2.76 -6.14 -2.96
CA ALA A 233 -1.89 -7.16 -2.35
C ALA A 233 -0.68 -6.48 -1.72
N VAL A 234 -0.83 -6.02 -0.49
CA VAL A 234 0.21 -5.31 0.28
C VAL A 234 0.90 -6.27 1.24
N LYS A 235 2.17 -6.55 0.97
CA LYS A 235 3.03 -7.40 1.78
C LYS A 235 3.88 -6.54 2.69
N ILE A 236 3.65 -6.64 4.00
CA ILE A 236 4.44 -5.96 5.01
C ILE A 236 5.36 -7.01 5.64
N LYS A 237 6.66 -6.96 5.34
CA LYS A 237 7.61 -7.99 5.73
C LYS A 237 8.86 -7.49 6.43
N ASN A 238 9.25 -8.09 7.55
CA ASN A 238 10.54 -7.83 8.20
C ASN A 238 10.77 -6.34 8.54
N ASN A 239 9.71 -5.61 8.92
CA ASN A 239 9.81 -4.23 9.35
C ASN A 239 9.94 -4.15 10.88
N LYS A 240 10.68 -3.14 11.37
CA LYS A 240 10.73 -2.78 12.78
C LYS A 240 9.84 -1.56 13.01
N ILE A 241 8.67 -1.76 13.62
CA ILE A 241 7.62 -0.75 13.76
C ILE A 241 7.39 -0.46 15.24
N THR A 242 7.95 0.64 15.75
CA THR A 242 8.09 0.83 17.20
C THR A 242 7.83 2.25 17.68
N LYS A 243 7.33 2.45 18.90
CA LYS A 243 7.23 3.78 19.55
C LYS A 243 6.37 4.80 18.82
N ASN A 244 5.47 4.36 17.94
CA ASN A 244 4.54 5.27 17.29
C ASN A 244 3.43 5.68 18.27
N GLY A 245 2.88 6.89 18.11
CA GLY A 245 1.87 7.44 19.02
C GLY A 245 0.48 6.80 18.88
N GLY A 246 0.23 6.10 17.77
CA GLY A 246 -0.91 5.22 17.55
C GLY A 246 -0.50 3.76 17.53
N TYR A 247 -1.16 2.95 16.69
CA TYR A 247 -0.79 1.55 16.50
C TYR A 247 0.45 1.40 15.60
N GLY A 248 1.11 0.25 15.68
CA GLY A 248 2.11 -0.13 14.69
C GLY A 248 1.50 -0.24 13.29
N LEU A 249 0.39 -0.97 13.15
CA LEU A 249 -0.45 -1.05 11.96
C LEU A 249 -1.89 -0.68 12.32
N THR A 250 -2.46 0.28 11.59
CA THR A 250 -3.88 0.66 11.69
C THR A 250 -4.59 0.38 10.38
N CYS A 251 -5.75 -0.26 10.41
CA CYS A 251 -6.68 -0.34 9.30
C CYS A 251 -7.91 0.52 9.61
N GLY A 252 -8.33 1.37 8.65
CA GLY A 252 -9.36 2.37 8.89
C GLY A 252 -10.25 2.65 7.69
N LEU A 253 -11.51 3.00 7.98
CA LEU A 253 -12.50 3.47 7.03
C LEU A 253 -12.67 5.00 7.16
N PRO A 254 -12.97 5.72 6.08
CA PRO A 254 -13.35 7.13 6.15
C PRO A 254 -14.66 7.29 6.94
N SER A 255 -14.76 8.42 7.64
CA SER A 255 -15.92 8.76 8.46
C SER A 255 -17.22 8.69 7.65
N GLY A 256 -18.20 7.93 8.13
CA GLY A 256 -19.53 7.78 7.52
C GLY A 256 -19.65 6.63 6.52
N ALA A 257 -18.57 5.88 6.24
CA ALA A 257 -18.67 4.62 5.53
C ALA A 257 -19.54 3.62 6.31
N LYS A 258 -20.48 2.95 5.64
CA LYS A 258 -21.22 1.81 6.22
C LYS A 258 -20.27 0.61 6.34
N GLN A 259 -20.35 -0.17 7.42
CA GLN A 259 -19.67 -1.47 7.55
C GLN A 259 -19.89 -2.28 6.25
N PHE A 260 -18.91 -2.93 5.64
CA PHE A 260 -17.99 -3.91 6.22
C PHE A 260 -16.85 -4.16 5.23
N VAL A 261 -15.61 -4.37 5.69
CA VAL A 261 -14.60 -5.06 4.88
C VAL A 261 -13.52 -5.74 5.76
N ALA A 262 -13.95 -6.48 6.78
CA ALA A 262 -13.02 -7.31 7.58
C ALA A 262 -12.20 -8.26 6.70
N THR A 263 -12.82 -8.79 5.64
CA THR A 263 -12.19 -9.62 4.62
C THR A 263 -11.23 -8.86 3.75
N TYR A 264 -11.49 -7.58 3.46
CA TYR A 264 -10.59 -6.75 2.67
C TYR A 264 -9.23 -6.69 3.31
N TRP A 265 -9.12 -6.21 4.54
CA TRP A 265 -7.83 -6.07 5.20
C TRP A 265 -7.08 -7.40 5.26
N ARG A 266 -7.79 -8.49 5.59
CA ARG A 266 -7.23 -9.85 5.64
C ARG A 266 -6.75 -10.36 4.27
N ASN A 267 -7.48 -10.06 3.21
CA ASN A 267 -7.18 -10.52 1.85
C ASN A 267 -6.19 -9.59 1.13
N SER A 268 -6.09 -8.35 1.59
CA SER A 268 -5.28 -7.30 0.98
C SER A 268 -3.94 -7.11 1.67
N ILE A 269 -3.80 -7.53 2.93
CA ILE A 269 -2.57 -7.34 3.70
C ILE A 269 -1.99 -8.70 4.13
N GLU A 270 -0.75 -8.94 3.73
CA GLU A 270 0.06 -10.07 4.17
C GLU A 270 1.13 -9.57 5.14
N LEU A 271 1.11 -10.05 6.39
CA LEU A 271 2.13 -9.74 7.40
C LEU A 271 3.10 -10.91 7.56
N GLN A 272 4.39 -10.62 7.54
CA GLN A 272 5.44 -11.62 7.76
C GLN A 272 6.62 -11.02 8.54
N GLU A 273 7.08 -11.67 9.61
CA GLU A 273 8.37 -11.35 10.28
C GLU A 273 8.50 -9.90 10.78
N ASN A 274 7.41 -9.15 10.99
CA ASN A 274 7.49 -7.78 11.50
C ASN A 274 7.67 -7.76 13.02
N THR A 275 8.49 -6.84 13.51
CA THR A 275 8.66 -6.57 14.93
C THR A 275 7.86 -5.33 15.32
N PHE A 276 6.83 -5.51 16.15
CA PHE A 276 6.07 -4.43 16.76
C PHE A 276 6.42 -4.32 18.24
N SER A 277 6.68 -3.11 18.73
CA SER A 277 6.90 -2.89 20.17
C SER A 277 6.73 -1.44 20.56
N GLU A 278 6.29 -1.19 21.80
CA GLU A 278 6.21 0.15 22.39
C GLU A 278 5.33 1.15 21.61
N ASN A 279 4.47 0.70 20.69
CA ASN A 279 3.49 1.55 20.01
C ASN A 279 2.35 1.87 20.99
N HIS A 280 2.02 3.16 21.16
CA HIS A 280 1.12 3.60 22.22
C HIS A 280 -0.31 3.07 22.06
N GLY A 281 -0.80 2.93 20.82
CA GLY A 281 -2.11 2.33 20.54
C GLY A 281 -2.12 0.80 20.61
N GLY A 282 -0.96 0.15 20.51
CA GLY A 282 -0.82 -1.30 20.38
C GLY A 282 -0.14 -1.72 19.06
N ASN A 283 0.00 -3.02 18.82
CA ASN A 283 0.70 -3.51 17.63
C ASN A 283 -0.14 -3.32 16.37
N ILE A 284 -1.33 -3.92 16.35
CA ILE A 284 -2.27 -3.91 15.22
C ILE A 284 -3.64 -3.57 15.79
N ASN A 285 -4.39 -2.65 15.18
CA ASN A 285 -5.75 -2.36 15.64
C ASN A 285 -6.73 -3.47 15.23
N GLY A 286 -7.80 -3.67 16.03
CA GLY A 286 -8.77 -4.75 15.81
C GLY A 286 -9.51 -4.67 14.46
N GLU A 287 -9.62 -3.48 13.88
CA GLU A 287 -10.25 -3.26 12.57
C GLU A 287 -9.47 -3.89 11.41
N CYS A 288 -8.21 -4.28 11.61
CA CYS A 288 -7.46 -5.00 10.58
C CYS A 288 -7.94 -6.44 10.40
N TYR A 289 -8.53 -7.09 11.43
CA TYR A 289 -8.91 -8.51 11.37
C TYR A 289 -7.78 -9.46 10.89
N ILE A 290 -6.53 -9.12 11.21
CA ILE A 290 -5.32 -9.92 10.95
C ILE A 290 -4.80 -10.39 12.31
N SER A 291 -4.84 -11.70 12.56
CA SER A 291 -4.38 -12.28 13.81
C SER A 291 -2.85 -12.19 13.95
N GLU A 292 -2.37 -11.94 15.17
CA GLU A 292 -0.95 -11.90 15.53
C GLU A 292 -0.23 -13.26 15.32
N THR A 293 -0.94 -14.38 15.13
CA THR A 293 -0.32 -15.72 14.94
C THR A 293 0.43 -15.89 13.62
N ARG A 294 0.21 -15.05 12.60
CA ARG A 294 1.07 -15.03 11.39
C ARG A 294 2.47 -14.43 11.62
N ILE A 295 2.74 -13.90 12.83
CA ILE A 295 4.04 -13.35 13.22
C ILE A 295 5.02 -14.47 13.63
N VAL A 296 4.55 -15.65 14.05
CA VAL A 296 5.39 -16.69 14.69
C VAL A 296 5.84 -17.80 13.73
N GLU A 297 5.05 -18.16 12.71
CA GLU A 297 5.34 -19.30 11.82
C GLU A 297 6.64 -19.18 11.01
N ASN A 298 7.17 -17.96 10.83
CA ASN A 298 8.44 -17.76 10.13
C ASN A 298 9.68 -17.78 11.05
N ASN A 299 9.50 -17.68 12.37
CA ASN A 299 10.62 -17.70 13.32
C ASN A 299 11.06 -19.12 13.72
N ALA A 300 10.25 -20.14 13.41
CA ALA A 300 10.57 -21.55 13.70
C ALA A 300 11.57 -22.18 12.69
N SER A 301 11.94 -21.50 11.59
CA SER A 301 12.79 -22.08 10.55
C SER A 301 14.29 -21.73 10.61
N THR A 302 14.75 -20.96 11.62
CA THR A 302 16.18 -20.55 11.69
C THR A 302 16.84 -20.76 13.05
N GLN A 303 16.48 -21.80 13.82
CA GLN A 303 17.33 -22.27 14.92
C GLN A 303 17.34 -23.80 15.03
N GLU A 304 18.02 -24.45 14.09
CA GLU A 304 18.68 -25.72 14.41
C GLU A 304 20.20 -25.52 14.45
N ARG A 305 20.78 -26.09 15.53
CA ARG A 305 22.21 -26.25 15.87
C ARG A 305 22.82 -25.13 16.70
N VAL A 306 22.90 -25.34 18.01
CA VAL A 306 24.14 -25.77 18.70
C VAL A 306 23.85 -26.18 20.16
N ALA A 307 24.37 -27.36 20.50
CA ALA A 307 24.77 -27.89 21.82
C ALA A 307 23.71 -28.45 22.81
N GLN A 308 23.86 -29.76 23.03
CA GLN A 308 23.31 -30.56 24.12
C GLN A 308 23.97 -30.28 25.49
N ASN A 309 23.24 -30.70 26.53
CA ASN A 309 23.60 -31.01 27.93
C ASN A 309 23.60 -29.80 28.88
N SER A 310 22.91 -29.79 30.03
CA SER A 310 22.65 -30.90 30.96
C SER A 310 21.59 -30.57 32.06
N ASN A 311 20.85 -31.62 32.47
CA ASN A 311 20.28 -31.96 33.79
C ASN A 311 19.19 -31.12 34.52
N ASP A 312 18.03 -31.81 34.63
CA ASP A 312 17.37 -32.29 35.86
C ASP A 312 16.25 -31.43 36.51
N GLY A 313 15.01 -31.93 36.42
CA GLY A 313 13.94 -31.70 37.39
C GLY A 313 12.55 -31.36 36.84
N SER A 314 11.57 -32.25 37.11
CA SER A 314 10.09 -32.15 37.05
C SER A 314 9.37 -32.36 35.69
N ASP A 315 9.02 -33.63 35.42
CA ASP A 315 8.39 -34.13 34.18
C ASP A 315 6.85 -33.97 34.14
N ASP A 316 6.14 -33.97 35.28
CA ASP A 316 4.65 -34.00 35.27
C ASP A 316 3.97 -32.63 35.05
N THR A 317 4.66 -31.52 35.30
CA THR A 317 4.05 -30.17 35.21
C THR A 317 4.18 -29.56 33.83
N GLN A 318 5.25 -29.92 33.11
CA GLN A 318 5.58 -29.38 31.80
C GLN A 318 4.71 -30.01 30.69
N GLU A 319 4.41 -31.31 30.80
CA GLU A 319 3.55 -32.02 29.86
C GLU A 319 2.09 -31.53 29.95
N SER A 320 1.59 -31.23 31.16
CA SER A 320 0.26 -30.66 31.41
C SER A 320 0.08 -29.24 30.85
N GLU A 321 1.13 -28.42 30.89
CA GLU A 321 1.07 -27.03 30.42
C GLU A 321 1.21 -26.95 28.88
N GLU A 322 1.99 -27.84 28.29
CA GLU A 322 2.07 -28.02 26.83
C GLU A 322 0.75 -28.57 26.24
N GLU A 323 0.09 -29.50 26.94
CA GLU A 323 -1.20 -30.04 26.51
C GLU A 323 -2.30 -28.97 26.53
N LYS A 324 -2.35 -28.16 27.60
CA LYS A 324 -3.29 -27.02 27.70
C LYS A 324 -3.05 -25.96 26.62
N GLN A 325 -1.80 -25.67 26.30
CA GLN A 325 -1.44 -24.74 25.21
C GLN A 325 -1.81 -25.30 23.82
N ARG A 326 -1.71 -26.62 23.61
CA ARG A 326 -2.15 -27.26 22.36
C ARG A 326 -3.67 -27.19 22.20
N GLU A 327 -4.43 -27.49 23.25
CA GLU A 327 -5.89 -27.37 23.23
C GLU A 327 -6.34 -25.94 22.94
N GLU A 328 -5.72 -24.94 23.57
CA GLU A 328 -6.02 -23.53 23.32
C GLU A 328 -5.67 -23.10 21.88
N GLN A 329 -4.58 -23.62 21.33
CA GLN A 329 -4.18 -23.37 19.96
C GLN A 329 -5.13 -24.03 18.94
N GLU A 330 -5.65 -25.22 19.22
CA GLU A 330 -6.65 -25.89 18.39
C GLU A 330 -7.98 -25.13 18.38
N ILE A 331 -8.39 -24.59 19.54
CA ILE A 331 -9.56 -23.71 19.64
C ILE A 331 -9.36 -22.47 18.76
N LYS A 332 -8.19 -21.81 18.86
CA LYS A 332 -7.89 -20.62 18.04
C LYS A 332 -7.90 -20.90 16.55
N ASN A 333 -7.30 -22.01 16.11
CA ASN A 333 -7.32 -22.43 14.71
C ASN A 333 -8.74 -22.67 14.21
N SER A 334 -9.58 -23.29 15.04
CA SER A 334 -10.99 -23.54 14.72
C SER A 334 -11.80 -22.24 14.59
N ILE A 335 -11.52 -21.25 15.44
CA ILE A 335 -12.13 -19.91 15.36
C ILE A 335 -11.73 -19.21 14.06
N ASP A 336 -10.44 -19.26 13.71
CA ASP A 336 -9.91 -18.65 12.49
C ASP A 336 -10.50 -19.31 11.23
N GLU A 337 -10.62 -20.64 11.21
CA GLU A 337 -11.23 -21.41 10.13
C GLU A 337 -12.70 -21.05 9.95
N ILE A 338 -13.49 -21.08 11.03
CA ILE A 338 -14.92 -20.71 10.99
C ILE A 338 -15.10 -19.24 10.60
N GLY A 339 -14.22 -18.35 11.10
CA GLY A 339 -14.20 -16.94 10.72
C GLY A 339 -13.87 -16.72 9.23
N ALA A 340 -13.07 -17.59 8.61
CA ALA A 340 -12.77 -17.57 7.19
C ALA A 340 -13.92 -18.15 6.34
N GLU A 341 -14.55 -19.25 6.78
CA GLU A 341 -15.74 -19.82 6.14
C GLU A 341 -16.90 -18.81 6.11
N PHE A 342 -17.13 -18.12 7.23
CA PHE A 342 -18.16 -17.10 7.34
C PHE A 342 -17.89 -15.89 6.45
N ALA A 343 -16.64 -15.43 6.40
CA ALA A 343 -16.21 -14.38 5.48
C ALA A 343 -16.55 -14.73 4.01
N ALA A 344 -16.21 -15.95 3.58
CA ALA A 344 -16.53 -16.40 2.24
C ALA A 344 -18.04 -16.57 1.99
N SER A 345 -18.80 -16.98 3.01
CA SER A 345 -20.26 -17.05 2.96
C SER A 345 -20.90 -15.67 2.81
N HIS A 346 -20.39 -14.67 3.53
CA HIS A 346 -20.84 -13.29 3.43
C HIS A 346 -20.60 -12.70 2.03
N ASP A 347 -19.42 -12.92 1.43
CA ASP A 347 -19.12 -12.47 0.07
C ASP A 347 -20.11 -13.07 -0.97
N ARG A 348 -20.46 -14.36 -0.81
CA ARG A 348 -21.47 -15.02 -1.67
C ARG A 348 -22.87 -14.44 -1.46
N ILE A 349 -23.25 -14.12 -0.22
CA ILE A 349 -24.53 -13.47 0.10
C ILE A 349 -24.63 -12.11 -0.61
N GLU A 350 -23.60 -11.27 -0.50
CA GLU A 350 -23.56 -9.95 -1.13
C GLU A 350 -23.61 -10.03 -2.65
N GLU A 351 -22.88 -10.97 -3.26
CA GLU A 351 -22.94 -11.20 -4.71
C GLU A 351 -24.37 -11.55 -5.17
N VAL A 352 -25.07 -12.39 -4.40
CA VAL A 352 -26.44 -12.80 -4.70
C VAL A 352 -27.42 -11.64 -4.48
N ILE A 353 -27.26 -10.85 -3.41
CA ILE A 353 -28.09 -9.65 -3.16
C ILE A 353 -27.93 -8.64 -4.31
N ASN A 354 -26.70 -8.38 -4.75
CA ASN A 354 -26.44 -7.45 -5.85
C ASN A 354 -27.07 -7.95 -7.17
N LYS A 355 -27.10 -9.27 -7.41
CA LYS A 355 -27.82 -9.85 -8.55
C LYS A 355 -29.33 -9.63 -8.44
N ILE A 356 -29.91 -9.82 -7.26
CA ILE A 356 -31.34 -9.56 -6.98
C ILE A 356 -31.70 -8.09 -7.23
N GLU A 357 -30.87 -7.16 -6.76
CA GLU A 357 -31.12 -5.71 -6.89
C GLU A 357 -31.04 -5.22 -8.35
N ASN A 358 -30.20 -5.85 -9.17
CA ASN A 358 -30.01 -5.48 -10.58
C ASN A 358 -30.84 -6.31 -11.56
N GLU A 359 -31.78 -7.12 -11.08
CA GLU A 359 -32.69 -7.84 -11.97
C GLU A 359 -33.59 -6.88 -12.76
N ASP A 360 -33.92 -7.27 -13.99
CA ASP A 360 -34.80 -6.50 -14.87
C ASP A 360 -36.17 -6.30 -14.22
N SER A 361 -36.49 -5.04 -13.92
CA SER A 361 -37.73 -4.65 -13.24
C SER A 361 -39.02 -5.14 -13.90
N LEU A 362 -39.06 -5.28 -15.24
CA LEU A 362 -40.21 -5.84 -15.95
C LEU A 362 -40.29 -7.35 -15.71
N LYS A 363 -39.17 -8.08 -15.78
CA LYS A 363 -39.15 -9.52 -15.48
C LYS A 363 -39.58 -9.80 -14.04
N VAL A 364 -39.04 -9.05 -13.09
CA VAL A 364 -39.39 -9.17 -11.66
C VAL A 364 -40.88 -8.91 -11.44
N PHE A 365 -41.46 -7.90 -12.11
CA PHE A 365 -42.89 -7.62 -12.01
C PHE A 365 -43.78 -8.77 -12.53
N PHE A 366 -43.42 -9.39 -13.66
CA PHE A 366 -44.21 -10.47 -14.24
C PHE A 366 -44.01 -11.82 -13.55
N PHE A 367 -42.78 -12.15 -13.13
CA PHE A 367 -42.40 -13.50 -12.72
C PHE A 367 -41.88 -13.61 -11.29
N GLY A 368 -41.67 -12.50 -10.59
CA GLY A 368 -40.93 -12.45 -9.33
C GLY A 368 -39.42 -12.50 -9.54
N HIS A 369 -38.67 -12.37 -8.44
CA HIS A 369 -37.21 -12.59 -8.44
C HIS A 369 -36.87 -14.04 -8.76
N ASP A 370 -35.71 -14.27 -9.39
CA ASP A 370 -35.24 -15.62 -9.68
C ASP A 370 -35.07 -16.43 -8.37
N GLN A 371 -35.80 -17.54 -8.27
CA GLN A 371 -35.81 -18.40 -7.09
C GLN A 371 -34.47 -19.08 -6.82
N SER A 372 -33.58 -19.18 -7.81
CA SER A 372 -32.22 -19.67 -7.60
C SER A 372 -31.42 -18.75 -6.68
N TYR A 373 -31.62 -17.44 -6.74
CA TYR A 373 -30.99 -16.46 -5.84
C TYR A 373 -31.55 -16.55 -4.43
N ILE A 374 -32.88 -16.66 -4.29
CA ILE A 374 -33.52 -16.81 -2.98
C ILE A 374 -33.08 -18.11 -2.30
N ASN A 375 -32.99 -19.21 -3.05
CA ASN A 375 -32.49 -20.48 -2.53
C ASN A 375 -30.99 -20.43 -2.19
N ALA A 376 -30.18 -19.72 -2.98
CA ALA A 376 -28.76 -19.50 -2.67
C ALA A 376 -28.59 -18.74 -1.34
N LEU A 377 -29.39 -17.71 -1.09
CA LEU A 377 -29.42 -17.01 0.20
C LEU A 377 -29.79 -17.97 1.34
N LYS A 378 -30.88 -18.74 1.21
CA LYS A 378 -31.29 -19.71 2.24
C LYS A 378 -30.19 -20.73 2.55
N ASN A 379 -29.52 -21.25 1.52
CA ASN A 379 -28.42 -22.20 1.70
C ASN A 379 -27.23 -21.57 2.46
N GLU A 380 -26.86 -20.32 2.16
CA GLU A 380 -25.78 -19.65 2.91
C GLU A 380 -26.19 -19.38 4.36
N LYS A 381 -27.46 -19.05 4.62
CA LYS A 381 -27.97 -18.92 5.99
C LYS A 381 -27.83 -20.23 6.77
N ASP A 382 -28.15 -21.37 6.15
CA ASP A 382 -28.01 -22.68 6.79
C ASP A 382 -26.54 -23.00 7.10
N ASN A 383 -25.62 -22.65 6.19
CA ASN A 383 -24.17 -22.80 6.40
C ASN A 383 -23.66 -21.93 7.57
N ILE A 384 -24.11 -20.67 7.66
CA ILE A 384 -23.75 -19.77 8.75
C ILE A 384 -24.34 -20.28 10.07
N SER A 385 -25.58 -20.79 10.07
CA SER A 385 -26.20 -21.36 11.26
C SER A 385 -25.40 -22.57 11.78
N GLY A 386 -24.95 -23.45 10.88
CA GLY A 386 -24.06 -24.55 11.25
C GLY A 386 -22.71 -24.08 11.81
N SER A 387 -22.19 -22.95 11.32
CA SER A 387 -20.95 -22.33 11.82
C SER A 387 -21.13 -21.72 13.22
N VAL A 388 -22.27 -21.06 13.46
CA VAL A 388 -22.66 -20.54 14.78
C VAL A 388 -22.78 -21.67 15.80
N ASP A 389 -23.36 -22.81 15.42
CA ASP A 389 -23.47 -23.97 16.31
C ASP A 389 -22.09 -24.56 16.67
N LYS A 390 -21.12 -24.56 15.74
CA LYS A 390 -19.73 -24.94 16.02
C LYS A 390 -19.09 -23.95 17.01
N LEU A 391 -19.26 -22.64 16.79
CA LEU A 391 -18.71 -21.61 17.67
C LEU A 391 -19.30 -21.64 19.08
N LYS A 392 -20.60 -21.92 19.23
CA LYS A 392 -21.24 -22.07 20.55
C LYS A 392 -20.63 -23.23 21.34
N LYS A 393 -20.30 -24.34 20.68
CA LYS A 393 -19.60 -25.47 21.31
C LYS A 393 -18.16 -25.10 21.70
N LEU A 394 -17.44 -24.36 20.85
CA LEU A 394 -16.10 -23.87 21.17
C LEU A 394 -16.12 -22.89 22.35
N LEU A 395 -17.14 -22.02 22.43
CA LEU A 395 -17.32 -21.08 23.54
C LEU A 395 -17.47 -21.80 24.89
N GLU A 396 -18.17 -22.94 24.93
CA GLU A 396 -18.33 -23.78 26.12
C GLU A 396 -17.02 -24.47 26.55
N GLN A 397 -16.12 -24.73 25.60
CA GLN A 397 -14.83 -25.41 25.81
C GLN A 397 -13.68 -24.46 26.09
N THR A 398 -13.84 -23.17 25.78
CA THR A 398 -12.79 -22.17 25.93
C THR A 398 -12.72 -21.71 27.38
N GLU A 399 -11.54 -21.80 28.02
CA GLU A 399 -11.33 -21.24 29.37
C GLU A 399 -10.86 -19.78 29.34
N ASP A 400 -10.07 -19.39 28.32
CA ASP A 400 -9.52 -18.04 28.18
C ASP A 400 -10.59 -16.98 27.89
N GLU A 401 -10.62 -15.92 28.71
CA GLU A 401 -11.64 -14.87 28.64
C GLU A 401 -11.53 -13.99 27.38
N ASN A 402 -10.33 -13.83 26.80
CA ASN A 402 -10.16 -13.07 25.56
C ASN A 402 -10.72 -13.86 24.37
N ASN A 403 -10.41 -15.15 24.30
CA ASN A 403 -10.92 -16.05 23.27
C ASN A 403 -12.44 -16.22 23.39
N LYS A 404 -13.00 -16.31 24.60
CA LYS A 404 -14.47 -16.27 24.80
C LYS A 404 -15.09 -15.00 24.23
N SER A 405 -14.48 -13.84 24.51
CA SER A 405 -14.96 -12.55 23.99
C SER A 405 -14.91 -12.51 22.46
N LEU A 406 -13.85 -13.05 21.83
CA LEU A 406 -13.72 -13.12 20.37
C LEU A 406 -14.79 -14.01 19.74
N VAL A 407 -15.05 -15.17 20.33
CA VAL A 407 -16.08 -16.11 19.87
C VAL A 407 -17.48 -15.53 20.01
N ASP A 408 -17.78 -14.90 21.15
CA ASP A 408 -19.08 -14.27 21.42
C ASP A 408 -19.36 -13.11 20.44
N ASP A 409 -18.36 -12.26 20.17
CA ASP A 409 -18.47 -11.20 19.17
C ASP A 409 -18.66 -11.74 17.75
N LEU A 410 -17.99 -12.84 17.40
CA LEU A 410 -18.15 -13.48 16.11
C LEU A 410 -19.56 -14.07 15.96
N ILE A 411 -20.08 -14.77 16.98
CA ILE A 411 -21.46 -15.30 17.00
C ILE A 411 -22.48 -14.17 16.81
N LYS A 412 -22.37 -13.08 17.57
CA LYS A 412 -23.29 -11.92 17.46
C LYS A 412 -23.30 -11.34 16.05
N LYS A 413 -22.13 -11.21 15.42
CA LYS A 413 -22.00 -10.71 14.04
C LYS A 413 -22.66 -11.66 13.03
N MET A 414 -22.46 -12.97 13.17
CA MET A 414 -23.10 -13.98 12.31
C MET A 414 -24.63 -13.95 12.45
N GLU A 415 -25.14 -13.88 13.67
CA GLU A 415 -26.58 -13.79 13.97
C GLU A 415 -27.20 -12.48 13.45
N GLN A 416 -26.47 -11.37 13.51
CA GLN A 416 -26.91 -10.10 12.95
C GLN A 416 -27.03 -10.15 11.42
N ILE A 417 -26.04 -10.73 10.73
CA ILE A 417 -26.03 -10.84 9.26
C ILE A 417 -27.14 -11.77 8.77
N THR A 418 -27.31 -12.94 9.39
CA THR A 418 -28.41 -13.86 9.07
C THR A 418 -29.78 -13.25 9.34
N SER A 419 -29.92 -12.45 10.40
CA SER A 419 -31.16 -11.68 10.66
C SER A 419 -31.44 -10.62 9.60
N ALA A 420 -30.41 -9.96 9.06
CA ALA A 420 -30.56 -9.00 7.97
C ALA A 420 -30.94 -9.71 6.67
N GLN A 421 -30.31 -10.84 6.38
CA GLN A 421 -30.60 -11.69 5.22
C GLN A 421 -32.04 -12.21 5.24
N ASP A 422 -32.56 -12.60 6.41
CA ASP A 422 -33.96 -13.01 6.57
C ASP A 422 -34.95 -11.91 6.21
N ARG A 423 -34.63 -10.64 6.51
CA ARG A 423 -35.47 -9.51 6.11
C ARG A 423 -35.53 -9.40 4.59
N VAL A 424 -34.39 -9.53 3.91
CA VAL A 424 -34.32 -9.48 2.45
C VAL A 424 -35.13 -10.62 1.84
N VAL A 425 -34.96 -11.86 2.32
CA VAL A 425 -35.71 -13.02 1.82
C VAL A 425 -37.21 -12.85 2.06
N ASN A 426 -37.64 -12.46 3.25
CA ASN A 426 -39.05 -12.25 3.59
C ASN A 426 -39.68 -11.10 2.78
N GLU A 427 -38.94 -10.00 2.55
CA GLU A 427 -39.39 -8.91 1.69
C GLU A 427 -39.59 -9.36 0.24
N GLN A 428 -38.69 -10.21 -0.29
CA GLN A 428 -38.83 -10.71 -1.66
C GLN A 428 -39.98 -11.73 -1.79
N GLU A 429 -40.17 -12.60 -0.81
CA GLU A 429 -41.28 -13.57 -0.80
C GLU A 429 -42.65 -12.89 -0.61
N GLY A 430 -42.69 -11.73 0.05
CA GLY A 430 -43.90 -10.93 0.26
C GLY A 430 -44.27 -9.99 -0.90
N LYS A 431 -43.42 -9.82 -1.92
CA LYS A 431 -43.70 -8.91 -3.04
C LYS A 431 -44.69 -9.49 -4.03
N PHE A 432 -45.67 -8.66 -4.40
CA PHE A 432 -46.65 -8.96 -5.45
C PHE A 432 -45.95 -9.23 -6.79
N ASN A 433 -46.24 -10.38 -7.42
CA ASN A 433 -45.90 -10.63 -8.82
C ASN A 433 -47.13 -11.10 -9.60
N LEU A 434 -47.19 -10.74 -10.89
CA LEU A 434 -48.38 -10.93 -11.72
C LEU A 434 -48.74 -12.41 -11.90
N ARG A 435 -47.74 -13.31 -11.89
CA ARG A 435 -47.93 -14.76 -12.02
C ARG A 435 -48.57 -15.38 -10.78
N SER A 436 -48.14 -15.02 -9.58
CA SER A 436 -48.76 -15.43 -8.32
C SER A 436 -50.19 -14.88 -8.21
N TRP A 437 -50.42 -13.63 -8.62
CA TRP A 437 -51.75 -13.05 -8.67
C TRP A 437 -52.67 -13.76 -9.67
N LEU A 438 -52.20 -14.04 -10.89
CA LEU A 438 -52.97 -14.80 -11.89
C LEU A 438 -53.28 -16.21 -11.40
N ASN A 439 -52.33 -16.91 -10.78
CA ASN A 439 -52.58 -18.24 -10.21
C ASN A 439 -53.66 -18.20 -9.11
N ILE A 440 -53.62 -17.21 -8.20
CA ILE A 440 -54.66 -17.02 -7.18
C ILE A 440 -56.01 -16.67 -7.83
N PHE A 441 -56.01 -15.81 -8.87
CA PHE A 441 -57.21 -15.40 -9.60
C PHE A 441 -57.85 -16.57 -10.36
N PHE A 442 -57.05 -17.51 -10.88
CA PHE A 442 -57.56 -18.72 -11.54
C PHE A 442 -57.98 -19.82 -10.55
N GLU A 443 -57.30 -19.96 -9.40
CA GLU A 443 -57.72 -20.89 -8.34
C GLU A 443 -59.00 -20.46 -7.64
N THR A 444 -59.23 -19.15 -7.47
CA THR A 444 -60.47 -18.62 -6.85
C THR A 444 -61.67 -18.59 -7.81
N ASN A 445 -61.46 -18.57 -9.13
CA ASN A 445 -62.54 -18.59 -10.14
C ASN A 445 -62.98 -20.01 -10.56
N ILE A 446 -62.38 -21.08 -10.03
CA ILE A 446 -62.86 -22.46 -10.20
C ILE A 446 -63.99 -22.81 -9.20
N VAL A 447 -64.28 -21.94 -8.22
CA VAL A 447 -65.34 -22.15 -7.22
C VAL A 447 -66.65 -21.39 -7.54
N PHE A 448 -66.69 -20.58 -8.60
CA PHE A 448 -67.91 -19.90 -9.08
C PHE A 448 -68.13 -20.04 -10.60
N GLY A 449 -68.03 -21.29 -11.09
CA GLY A 449 -68.49 -21.69 -12.42
C GLY A 449 -69.67 -22.66 -12.34
#